data_AF-A0A243PHK7-F1
#
_entry.id   AF-A0A243PHK7-F1
#
_cell.length_a   1.000
_cell.length_b   1.000
_cell.length_c   1.000
_cell.angle_alpha   90.00
_cell.angle_beta   90.00
_cell.angle_gamma   90.00
#
_symmetry.space_group_name_H-M   'P 1'
#
loop_
_entity.id
_entity.type
_entity.pdbx_description
1 polymer ?
#
loop_
_entity_poly.entity_id
_entity_poly.type
_entity_poly.pdbx_seq_one_letter_code
_entity_poly.pdbx_strand_id
1 'polypeptide(L)'
;MAKASPAILSVRVNPAERAMLEAAAQAARTNLSDFIRRKAVEAAEQDLLEQRQVVIPVEDWERFEAWVHAEPRQIEALRKLASSRPAWEG
;
A
#
# COMPACT_ATOMS: atom_id res chain seq x y z
N MET A 1 24.91 7.29 -12.84
CA MET A 1 23.64 7.63 -12.17
C MET A 1 23.95 8.52 -10.99
N ALA A 2 23.40 9.73 -10.92
CA ALA A 2 23.68 10.65 -9.82
C ALA A 2 23.20 10.03 -8.49
N LYS A 3 24.08 9.99 -7.49
CA LYS A 3 23.75 9.47 -6.15
C LYS A 3 22.72 10.41 -5.53
N ALA A 4 21.50 9.96 -5.30
CA ALA A 4 20.47 10.77 -4.68
C ALA A 4 20.92 11.16 -3.26
N SER A 5 20.96 12.46 -2.98
CA SER A 5 21.20 12.97 -1.63
C SER A 5 20.01 12.64 -0.74
N PRO A 6 20.22 12.30 0.54
CA PRO A 6 19.11 12.03 1.45
C PRO A 6 18.21 13.26 1.60
N ALA A 7 16.90 13.06 1.49
CA ALA A 7 15.90 14.08 1.76
C ALA A 7 15.61 14.17 3.27
N ILE A 8 15.38 15.39 3.77
CA ILE A 8 15.06 15.63 5.19
C ILE A 8 13.55 15.71 5.36
N LEU A 9 13.03 14.95 6.33
CA LEU A 9 11.64 15.04 6.79
C LEU A 9 11.61 15.68 8.19
N SER A 10 10.97 16.84 8.31
CA SER A 10 10.82 17.55 9.58
C SER A 10 9.40 17.39 10.13
N VAL A 11 9.26 16.78 11.30
CA VAL A 11 7.97 16.54 11.97
C VAL A 11 7.96 17.27 13.30
N ARG A 12 6.89 18.02 13.57
CA ARG A 12 6.68 18.65 14.88
C ARG A 12 6.00 17.67 15.81
N VAL A 13 6.53 17.58 17.03
CA VAL A 13 5.97 16.76 18.12
C VAL A 13 5.97 17.58 19.40
N ASN A 14 5.02 17.30 20.29
CA ASN A 14 5.02 17.86 21.63
C ASN A 14 6.04 17.11 22.54
N PRO A 15 6.35 17.64 23.74
CA PRO A 15 7.33 17.02 24.63
C PRO A 15 6.96 15.60 25.08
N ALA A 16 5.68 15.32 25.30
CA ALA A 16 5.20 14.00 25.74
C ALA A 16 5.35 12.95 24.64
N GLU A 17 4.99 13.30 23.41
CA GLU A 17 5.21 12.48 22.22
C GLU A 17 6.70 12.19 22.04
N ARG A 18 7.56 13.21 22.13
CA ARG A 18 9.02 13.04 21.99
C ARG A 18 9.57 12.07 23.03
N ALA A 19 9.18 12.22 24.30
CA ALA A 19 9.63 11.34 25.37
C ALA A 19 9.19 9.89 25.16
N MET A 20 7.96 9.67 24.70
CA MET A 20 7.46 8.34 24.37
C MET A 20 8.25 7.69 23.22
N LEU A 21 8.51 8.45 22.16
CA LEU A 21 9.28 7.97 21.01
C LEU A 21 10.74 7.67 21.37
N GLU A 22 11.37 8.48 22.23
CA GLU A 22 12.72 8.22 22.75
C GLU A 22 12.77 6.94 23.59
N ALA A 23 11.79 6.72 24.48
CA ALA A 23 11.70 5.50 25.27
C ALA A 23 11.51 4.26 24.38
N ALA A 24 10.68 4.35 23.34
CA ALA A 24 10.47 3.27 22.38
C ALA A 24 11.74 2.99 21.56
N ALA A 25 12.46 4.02 21.12
CA ALA A 25 13.74 3.87 20.43
C ALA A 25 14.80 3.19 21.32
N GLN A 26 14.85 3.57 22.60
CA GLN A 26 15.74 2.94 23.59
C GLN A 26 15.40 1.46 23.79
N ALA A 27 14.13 1.12 23.94
CA ALA A 27 13.67 -0.27 24.06
C ALA A 27 14.03 -1.09 22.79
N ALA A 28 13.96 -0.46 21.62
CA ALA A 28 14.37 -1.04 20.34
C ALA A 28 15.90 -1.02 20.09
N ARG A 29 16.70 -0.53 21.05
CA ARG A 29 18.17 -0.39 20.98
C ARG A 29 18.66 0.37 19.75
N THR A 30 17.97 1.45 19.41
CA THR A 30 18.32 2.32 18.28
C THR A 30 18.22 3.79 18.69
N ASN A 31 18.64 4.71 17.82
CA ASN A 31 18.45 6.13 18.04
C ASN A 31 17.05 6.57 17.56
N LEU A 32 16.60 7.75 18.02
CA LEU A 32 15.28 8.29 17.70
C LEU A 32 15.05 8.42 16.18
N SER A 33 16.02 8.96 15.44
CA SER A 33 15.88 9.18 14.00
C SER A 33 15.72 7.88 13.22
N ASP A 34 16.52 6.86 13.52
CA ASP A 34 16.43 5.55 12.89
C ASP A 34 15.14 4.82 13.30
N PHE A 35 14.71 4.93 14.56
CA PHE A 35 13.44 4.39 15.02
C PHE A 35 12.27 4.98 14.24
N ILE A 36 12.18 6.31 14.17
CA ILE A 36 11.10 7.01 13.46
C ILE A 36 11.13 6.71 11.97
N ARG A 37 12.29 6.76 11.33
CA ARG A 37 12.41 6.44 9.90
C ARG A 37 11.87 5.05 9.61
N ARG A 38 12.29 4.04 10.38
CA ARG A 38 11.83 2.66 10.20
C ARG A 38 10.34 2.52 10.43
N LYS A 39 9.82 3.06 11.53
CA LYS A 39 8.38 2.97 11.84
C LYS A 39 7.50 3.69 10.84
N ALA A 40 7.94 4.83 10.31
CA ALA A 40 7.21 5.54 9.26
C ALA A 40 7.17 4.75 7.95
N VAL A 41 8.28 4.12 7.55
CA VAL A 41 8.32 3.26 6.34
C VAL A 41 7.49 2.00 6.53
N GLU A 42 7.64 1.31 7.66
CA GLU A 42 6.86 0.10 7.99
C GLU A 42 5.35 0.40 7.92
N ALA A 43 4.89 1.52 8.50
CA ALA A 43 3.49 1.94 8.42
C ALA A 43 3.03 2.25 6.99
N ALA A 44 3.84 2.98 6.21
CA ALA A 44 3.51 3.30 4.82
C ALA A 44 3.42 2.04 3.95
N GLU A 45 4.29 1.05 4.18
CA GLU A 45 4.23 -0.25 3.50
C GLU A 45 2.95 -1.01 3.85
N GLN A 46 2.54 -1.01 5.12
CA GLN A 46 1.29 -1.63 5.57
C GLN A 46 0.08 -0.97 4.90
N ASP A 47 0.00 0.36 4.90
CA ASP A 47 -1.11 1.09 4.29
C ASP A 47 -1.21 0.83 2.78
N LEU A 48 -0.06 0.73 2.08
CA LEU A 48 -0.02 0.41 0.65
C LEU A 48 -0.37 -1.06 0.35
N LEU A 49 -0.07 -1.98 1.27
CA LEU A 49 -0.45 -3.39 1.15
C LEU A 49 -1.95 -3.59 1.42
N GLU A 50 -2.51 -2.94 2.43
CA GLU A 50 -3.94 -2.99 2.74
C GLU A 50 -4.79 -2.48 1.56
N GLN A 51 -4.32 -1.44 0.84
CA GLN A 51 -4.97 -0.96 -0.39
C GLN A 51 -5.06 -2.01 -1.51
N ARG A 52 -4.24 -3.07 -1.47
CA ARG A 52 -4.23 -4.14 -2.48
C ARG A 52 -5.05 -5.37 -2.08
N GLN A 53 -5.52 -5.43 -0.84
CA GLN A 53 -6.28 -6.58 -0.38
C GLN A 53 -7.76 -6.41 -0.72
N VAL A 54 -8.21 -7.11 -1.75
CA VAL A 54 -9.65 -7.28 -2.01
C VAL A 54 -10.12 -8.44 -1.12
N VAL A 55 -10.82 -8.12 -0.04
CA VAL A 55 -11.40 -9.12 0.86
C VAL A 55 -12.78 -9.52 0.34
N ILE A 56 -12.98 -10.83 0.20
CA ILE A 56 -14.29 -11.41 -0.08
C ILE A 56 -14.85 -11.88 1.26
N PRO A 57 -15.99 -11.34 1.73
CA PRO A 57 -16.64 -11.83 2.94
C PRO A 57 -16.89 -13.33 2.83
N VAL A 58 -16.82 -14.05 3.96
CA VAL A 58 -16.94 -15.51 3.98
C VAL A 58 -18.29 -15.97 3.43
N GLU A 59 -19.35 -15.23 3.74
CA GLU A 59 -20.71 -15.45 3.23
C GLU A 59 -20.83 -15.33 1.70
N ASP A 60 -19.89 -14.64 1.06
CA ASP A 60 -19.86 -14.42 -0.38
C ASP A 60 -18.87 -15.34 -1.10
N TRP A 61 -18.11 -16.16 -0.37
CA TRP A 61 -17.05 -17.00 -0.93
C TRP A 61 -17.57 -18.00 -1.96
N GLU A 62 -18.63 -18.74 -1.60
CA GLU A 62 -19.22 -19.75 -2.50
C GLU A 62 -19.75 -19.12 -3.80
N ARG A 63 -20.38 -17.94 -3.69
CA ARG A 63 -20.88 -17.19 -4.85
C ARG A 63 -19.74 -16.74 -5.76
N PHE A 64 -18.63 -16.32 -5.16
CA PHE A 64 -17.44 -15.93 -5.90
C PHE A 64 -16.78 -17.12 -6.60
N GLU A 65 -16.60 -18.25 -5.93
CA GLU A 65 -16.06 -19.47 -6.54
C GLU A 65 -16.91 -19.92 -7.74
N ALA A 66 -18.23 -19.95 -7.59
CA ALA A 66 -19.13 -20.29 -8.68
C ALA A 66 -19.01 -19.33 -9.87
N TRP A 67 -18.78 -18.04 -9.61
CA TRP A 67 -18.54 -17.04 -10.66
C TRP A 67 -17.19 -17.24 -11.37
N VAL A 68 -16.11 -17.54 -10.63
CA VAL A 68 -14.78 -17.77 -11.20
C VAL A 68 -14.76 -18.99 -12.13
N HIS A 69 -15.54 -20.03 -11.81
CA HIS A 69 -15.64 -21.24 -12.62
C HIS A 69 -16.69 -21.19 -13.73
N ALA A 70 -17.46 -20.10 -13.82
CA ALA A 70 -18.45 -19.95 -14.87
C ALA A 70 -17.81 -19.59 -16.23
N GLU A 71 -18.45 -20.01 -17.32
CA GLU A 71 -18.04 -19.63 -18.67
C GLU A 71 -18.00 -18.10 -18.84
N PRO A 72 -16.97 -17.54 -19.50
CA PRO A 72 -16.88 -16.12 -19.75
C PRO A 72 -18.09 -15.60 -20.53
N ARG A 73 -18.74 -14.56 -20.00
CA ARG A 73 -19.84 -13.91 -20.71
C ARG A 73 -19.31 -13.21 -21.96
N GLN A 74 -19.92 -13.50 -23.10
CA GLN A 74 -19.60 -12.84 -24.36
C GLN A 74 -20.32 -11.49 -24.40
N ILE A 75 -19.56 -10.39 -24.25
CA ILE A 75 -20.09 -9.02 -24.29
C ILE A 75 -19.48 -8.31 -25.51
N GLU A 76 -20.30 -8.09 -26.53
CA GLU A 76 -19.82 -7.59 -27.83
C GLU A 76 -19.18 -6.20 -27.74
N ALA A 77 -19.69 -5.33 -26.86
CA ALA A 77 -19.10 -4.03 -26.60
C ALA A 77 -17.65 -4.13 -26.05
N LEU A 78 -17.37 -5.10 -25.18
CA LEU A 78 -16.02 -5.33 -24.64
C LEU A 78 -15.08 -5.90 -25.70
N ARG A 79 -15.58 -6.79 -26.57
CA ARG A 79 -14.81 -7.31 -27.72
C ARG A 79 -14.37 -6.17 -28.66
N LYS A 80 -15.30 -5.27 -28.98
CA LYS A 80 -15.04 -4.08 -29.81
C LYS A 80 -14.03 -3.14 -29.14
N LEU A 81 -14.16 -2.91 -27.82
CA LEU A 81 -13.22 -2.08 -27.06
C LEU A 81 -11.81 -2.67 -27.05
N ALA A 82 -11.66 -3.98 -26.79
CA ALA A 82 -10.36 -4.66 -26.76
C ALA A 82 -9.64 -4.64 -28.12
N SER A 83 -10.39 -4.46 -29.21
CA SER A 83 -9.86 -4.38 -30.58
C SER A 83 -9.55 -2.94 -31.02
N SER A 84 -9.80 -1.94 -30.17
CA SER A 84 -9.54 -0.52 -30.46
C SER A 84 -8.14 -0.11 -29.99
N ARG A 85 -7.51 0.82 -30.70
CA ARG A 85 -6.20 1.36 -30.31
C ARG A 85 -6.34 2.12 -28.97
N PRO A 86 -5.54 1.81 -27.94
CA PRO A 86 -5.58 2.52 -26.67
C PRO A 86 -5.26 4.00 -26.86
N ALA A 87 -5.97 4.87 -26.14
CA ALA A 87 -5.85 6.32 -26.28
C ALA A 87 -4.47 6.90 -25.89
N TRP A 88 -3.66 6.16 -25.13
CA TRP A 88 -2.33 6.56 -24.68
C TRP A 88 -1.22 6.13 -25.65
N GLU A 89 -1.56 5.39 -26.69
CA GLU A 89 -0.62 4.80 -27.65
C GLU A 89 -0.45 5.69 -28.89
N GLY A 90 -0.66 7.01 -28.76
CA GLY A 90 -0.57 8.02 -29.82
C GLY A 90 0.68 7.90 -30.67
#